data_AF-A0A2I0TRE7-F1
#
_entry.id   AF-A0A2I0TRE7-F1
#
_cell.length_a   1.000
_cell.length_b   1.000
_cell.length_c   1.000
_cell.angle_alpha   90.00
_cell.angle_beta   90.00
_cell.angle_gamma   90.00
#
_symmetry.space_group_name_H-M   'P 1'
#
loop_
_entity.id
_entity.type
_entity.pdbx_description
1 polymer ?
#
loop_
_entity_poly.entity_id
_entity_poly.type
_entity_poly.pdbx_seq_one_letter_code
_entity_poly.pdbx_strand_id
1 'polypeptide(L)'
;MCKVPAVPKHFMPVQTELLDLSTVDVILISNYHCMMALPYITEYTGFTGTVYATEPTVQIGRLLMEELVNSIERVPKAQSASMWKNKEVQRLLPAPLKDAVEVSMWRKCYTMPEVNAALSKIQLVGYSQKIPMDQASLKNSDVLILTGLTQIPTANPDGMLIQTNKLKHYPSIHGDFSNDFKQPCVVFTGHPSLRFGDVVHFMELWGKSSLNTVIFTEPDFSYLDALAPYQPLAMKCVYCPIDTRLNFIQVSKLLKEVQPLHVVCPEQYTQPPPTQSHRTDLMIDCQPPPMSYRRAEVLTLPYKRRYEKIEIMPEVIEFFLYNRLISFY
;
A
#
# COMPACT_ATOMS: atom_id res chain seq x y z
N MET A 1 -5.72 -28.05 10.46
CA MET A 1 -5.04 -27.01 9.65
C MET A 1 -3.56 -27.30 9.65
N CYS A 2 -2.95 -27.59 8.49
CA CYS A 2 -1.50 -27.63 8.38
C CYS A 2 -0.96 -26.23 8.66
N LYS A 3 -0.43 -26.00 9.86
CA LYS A 3 0.53 -24.92 10.07
C LYS A 3 1.70 -25.24 9.16
N VAL A 4 1.94 -24.45 8.12
CA VAL A 4 3.21 -24.51 7.39
C VAL A 4 4.19 -23.74 8.27
N PRO A 5 5.10 -24.40 9.01
CA PRO A 5 6.05 -23.69 9.85
C PRO A 5 7.14 -23.14 8.92
N ALA A 6 6.90 -21.97 8.35
CA ALA A 6 7.81 -21.33 7.43
C ALA A 6 7.80 -19.83 7.62
N VAL A 7 8.94 -19.22 7.32
CA VAL A 7 9.08 -17.76 7.28
C VAL A 7 7.99 -17.18 6.36
N PRO A 8 7.24 -16.15 6.81
CA PRO A 8 6.28 -15.45 5.98
C PRO A 8 6.94 -15.01 4.67
N LYS A 9 6.34 -15.41 3.55
CA LYS A 9 6.79 -15.00 2.22
C LYS A 9 5.94 -13.84 1.76
N HIS A 10 6.59 -12.88 1.10
CA HIS A 10 5.94 -11.66 0.63
C HIS A 10 5.73 -11.77 -0.87
N PHE A 11 4.56 -11.34 -1.31
CA PHE A 11 4.28 -11.24 -2.72
C PHE A 11 5.04 -10.05 -3.30
N MET A 12 5.82 -10.27 -4.36
CA MET A 12 6.28 -9.17 -5.20
C MET A 12 5.12 -8.76 -6.11
N PRO A 13 4.60 -7.53 -6.00
CA PRO A 13 3.45 -7.12 -6.80
C PRO A 13 3.78 -7.00 -8.29
N VAL A 14 5.05 -6.76 -8.63
CA VAL A 14 5.49 -6.53 -10.01
C VAL A 14 5.68 -7.85 -10.74
N GLN A 15 4.85 -8.06 -11.75
CA GLN A 15 4.99 -9.15 -12.69
C GLN A 15 6.07 -8.79 -13.72
N THR A 16 7.32 -9.23 -13.47
CA THR A 16 8.48 -8.99 -14.36
C THR A 16 8.33 -9.58 -15.76
N GLU A 17 7.30 -10.40 -16.00
CA GLU A 17 7.01 -10.99 -17.33
C GLU A 17 6.35 -9.99 -18.29
N LEU A 18 5.73 -8.92 -17.80
CA LEU A 18 4.98 -7.96 -18.62
C LEU A 18 5.72 -6.63 -18.83
N LEU A 19 6.61 -6.28 -17.90
CA LEU A 19 7.37 -5.05 -17.95
C LEU A 19 8.80 -5.33 -17.48
N ASP A 20 9.76 -5.04 -18.36
CA ASP A 20 11.16 -4.97 -17.99
C ASP A 20 11.43 -3.67 -17.25
N LEU A 21 11.73 -3.77 -15.95
CA LEU A 21 11.97 -2.60 -15.11
C LEU A 21 13.32 -1.95 -15.36
N SER A 22 14.22 -2.57 -16.13
CA SER A 22 15.45 -1.92 -16.60
C SER A 22 15.19 -0.80 -17.61
N THR A 23 14.04 -0.83 -18.30
CA THR A 23 13.64 0.22 -19.25
C THR A 23 12.85 1.35 -18.61
N VAL A 24 12.68 1.34 -17.28
CA VAL A 24 11.89 2.33 -16.56
C VAL A 24 12.80 3.41 -16.01
N ASP A 25 12.56 4.65 -16.45
CA ASP A 25 13.35 5.81 -16.05
C ASP A 25 12.90 6.41 -14.71
N VAL A 26 11.60 6.32 -14.40
CA VAL A 26 11.00 7.02 -13.26
C VAL A 26 9.93 6.19 -12.56
N ILE A 27 9.92 6.21 -11.23
CA ILE A 27 8.85 5.68 -10.37
C ILE A 27 8.31 6.81 -9.48
N LEU A 28 6.99 6.97 -9.43
CA LEU A 28 6.32 7.94 -8.55
C LEU A 28 5.62 7.22 -7.39
N ILE A 29 5.84 7.66 -6.16
CA ILE A 29 5.22 7.11 -4.95
C ILE A 29 4.39 8.18 -4.24
N SER A 30 3.06 8.02 -4.27
CA SER A 30 2.11 8.88 -3.58
C SER A 30 1.60 8.28 -2.26
N ASN A 31 1.54 6.96 -2.16
CA ASN A 31 1.07 6.23 -0.98
C ASN A 31 2.23 5.48 -0.32
N TYR A 32 2.40 5.67 0.99
CA TYR A 32 3.49 5.05 1.75
C TYR A 32 3.42 3.51 1.73
N HIS A 33 2.22 2.92 1.58
CA HIS A 33 2.07 1.47 1.44
C HIS A 33 2.76 0.93 0.18
N CYS A 34 2.85 1.71 -0.90
CA CYS A 34 3.54 1.30 -2.12
C CYS A 34 5.05 1.14 -1.91
N MET A 35 5.64 1.76 -0.87
CA MET A 35 7.06 1.64 -0.57
C MET A 35 7.44 0.22 -0.12
N MET A 36 6.49 -0.58 0.35
CA MET A 36 6.75 -1.98 0.74
C MET A 36 7.25 -2.85 -0.42
N ALA A 37 7.02 -2.43 -1.67
CA ALA A 37 7.53 -3.10 -2.86
C ALA A 37 8.88 -2.55 -3.34
N LEU A 38 9.31 -1.40 -2.84
CA LEU A 38 10.42 -0.64 -3.41
C LEU A 38 11.75 -1.38 -3.35
N PRO A 39 12.17 -2.00 -2.22
CA PRO A 39 13.42 -2.77 -2.19
C PRO A 39 13.43 -3.94 -3.18
N TYR A 40 12.26 -4.53 -3.44
CA TYR A 40 12.14 -5.59 -4.43
C TYR A 40 12.37 -5.10 -5.85
N ILE A 41 11.96 -3.88 -6.16
CA ILE A 41 12.16 -3.27 -7.47
C ILE A 41 13.61 -2.83 -7.62
N THR A 42 14.12 -2.03 -6.68
CA THR A 42 15.43 -1.39 -6.82
C THR A 42 16.60 -2.36 -6.74
N GLU A 43 16.45 -3.50 -6.04
CA GLU A 43 17.55 -4.45 -5.83
C GLU A 43 17.46 -5.72 -6.70
N TYR A 44 16.31 -6.03 -7.29
CA TYR A 44 16.11 -7.32 -7.97
C TYR A 44 15.62 -7.26 -9.43
N THR A 45 15.30 -6.09 -9.97
CA THR A 45 14.68 -5.99 -11.32
C THR A 45 15.49 -5.16 -12.33
N GLY A 46 16.74 -4.81 -11.99
CA GLY A 46 17.62 -4.03 -12.88
C GLY A 46 17.24 -2.56 -13.05
N PHE A 47 16.31 -2.04 -12.24
CA PHE A 47 15.88 -0.65 -12.29
C PHE A 47 17.02 0.30 -11.93
N THR A 48 17.35 1.22 -12.84
CA THR A 48 18.39 2.26 -12.66
C THR A 48 17.84 3.68 -12.67
N GLY A 49 16.52 3.83 -12.80
CA GLY A 49 15.85 5.11 -12.84
C GLY A 49 15.78 5.83 -11.49
N THR A 50 15.07 6.96 -11.46
CA THR A 50 14.86 7.76 -10.25
C THR A 50 13.49 7.51 -9.63
N VAL A 51 13.44 7.47 -8.30
CA VAL A 51 12.18 7.31 -7.55
C VAL A 51 11.81 8.66 -6.93
N TYR A 52 10.61 9.17 -7.19
CA TYR A 52 10.13 10.40 -6.57
C TYR A 52 9.04 10.11 -5.54
N ALA A 53 9.17 10.74 -4.37
CA ALA A 53 8.18 10.64 -3.30
C ALA A 53 8.21 11.89 -2.43
N THR A 54 7.12 12.17 -1.71
CA THR A 54 7.09 13.26 -0.73
C THR A 54 7.74 12.86 0.59
N GLU A 55 8.33 13.82 1.31
CA GLU A 55 8.98 13.57 2.61
C GLU A 55 8.08 12.80 3.60
N PRO A 56 6.81 13.18 3.83
CA PRO A 56 5.95 12.41 4.75
C PRO A 56 5.73 10.96 4.29
N THR A 57 5.57 10.75 2.97
CA THR A 57 5.43 9.40 2.40
C THR A 57 6.66 8.56 2.69
N VAL A 58 7.86 9.12 2.49
CA VAL A 58 9.14 8.43 2.71
C VAL A 58 9.35 8.10 4.18
N GLN A 59 9.06 9.04 5.09
CA GLN A 59 9.24 8.82 6.53
C GLN A 59 8.34 7.71 7.05
N ILE A 60 7.05 7.71 6.70
CA ILE A 60 6.12 6.65 7.12
C ILE A 60 6.47 5.30 6.46
N GLY A 61 6.79 5.31 5.16
CA GLY A 61 7.19 4.09 4.46
C GLY A 61 8.48 3.48 5.02
N ARG A 62 9.47 4.31 5.38
CA ARG A 62 10.70 3.88 6.06
C ARG A 62 10.35 3.14 7.36
N LEU A 63 9.53 3.74 8.23
CA LEU A 63 9.13 3.13 9.50
C LEU A 63 8.46 1.76 9.29
N LEU A 64 7.57 1.65 8.31
CA LEU A 64 6.91 0.37 8.00
C LEU A 64 7.88 -0.70 7.49
N MET A 65 8.82 -0.34 6.62
CA MET A 65 9.83 -1.27 6.11
C MET A 65 10.78 -1.72 7.23
N GLU A 66 11.24 -0.80 8.07
CA GLU A 66 12.10 -1.10 9.22
C GLU A 66 11.39 -1.99 10.23
N GLU A 67 10.14 -1.67 10.58
CA GLU A 67 9.33 -2.49 11.49
C GLU A 67 9.07 -3.89 10.93
N LEU A 68 8.81 -4.02 9.62
CA LEU A 68 8.64 -5.31 8.97
C LEU A 68 9.89 -6.17 9.09
N VAL A 69 11.06 -5.62 8.73
CA VAL A 69 12.34 -6.34 8.81
C VAL A 69 12.63 -6.76 10.25
N ASN A 70 12.55 -5.82 11.19
CA ASN A 70 12.79 -6.09 12.62
C ASN A 70 11.83 -7.14 13.18
N SER A 71 10.57 -7.15 12.75
CA SER A 71 9.60 -8.13 13.22
C SER A 71 9.83 -9.52 12.65
N ILE A 72 10.35 -9.61 11.42
CA ILE A 72 10.66 -10.89 10.78
C ILE A 72 11.98 -11.48 11.29
N GLU A 73 12.98 -10.65 11.56
CA GLU A 73 14.25 -11.10 12.16
C GLU A 73 14.06 -11.72 13.55
N ARG A 74 13.05 -11.27 14.29
CA ARG A 74 12.64 -11.85 15.58
C ARG A 74 11.96 -13.21 15.47
N VAL A 75 11.45 -13.59 14.29
CA VAL A 75 10.79 -14.90 14.10
C VAL A 75 11.87 -16.00 14.06
N PRO A 76 11.75 -17.07 14.87
CA PRO A 76 12.67 -18.20 14.81
C PRO A 76 12.77 -18.71 13.37
N LYS A 77 14.00 -18.90 12.85
CA LYS A 77 14.25 -19.36 11.48
C LYS A 77 13.71 -20.79 11.31
N ALA A 78 12.41 -20.90 11.02
CA ALA A 78 11.78 -22.16 10.68
C ALA A 78 12.34 -22.71 9.37
N GLN A 79 12.22 -24.03 9.16
CA GLN A 79 12.65 -24.68 7.94
C GLN A 79 12.02 -24.02 6.70
N SER A 80 12.82 -23.81 5.66
CA SER A 80 12.38 -23.19 4.41
C SER A 80 11.35 -24.08 3.70
N ALA A 81 10.06 -23.75 3.77
CA ALA A 81 9.05 -24.45 2.99
C ALA A 81 8.96 -23.86 1.58
N SER A 82 9.65 -24.47 0.60
CA SER A 82 9.60 -24.10 -0.83
C SER A 82 8.78 -25.06 -1.69
N MET A 83 8.66 -26.33 -1.29
CA MET A 83 8.04 -27.40 -2.08
C MET A 83 6.56 -27.14 -2.41
N TRP A 84 5.83 -26.52 -1.50
CA TRP A 84 4.41 -26.18 -1.70
C TRP A 84 4.17 -25.17 -2.82
N LYS A 85 5.22 -24.45 -3.26
CA LYS A 85 5.14 -23.50 -4.38
C LYS A 85 5.06 -24.18 -5.75
N ASN A 86 5.36 -25.47 -5.84
CA ASN A 86 5.21 -26.20 -7.09
C ASN A 86 3.72 -26.23 -7.46
N LYS A 87 3.37 -25.86 -8.70
CA LYS A 87 1.98 -25.80 -9.19
C LYS A 87 1.24 -27.12 -9.00
N GLU A 88 1.91 -28.26 -9.15
CA GLU A 88 1.30 -29.58 -8.95
C GLU A 88 0.95 -29.81 -7.48
N VAL A 89 1.87 -29.46 -6.58
CA VAL A 89 1.67 -29.59 -5.13
C VAL A 89 0.60 -28.61 -4.66
N GLN A 90 0.65 -27.36 -5.12
CA GLN A 90 -0.28 -26.31 -4.74
C GLN A 90 -1.75 -26.69 -5.02
N ARG A 91 -2.02 -27.31 -6.18
CA ARG A 91 -3.37 -27.77 -6.55
C ARG A 91 -3.97 -28.78 -5.58
N LEU A 92 -3.13 -29.53 -4.89
CA LEU A 92 -3.51 -30.55 -3.91
C LEU A 92 -3.67 -29.98 -2.49
N LEU A 93 -3.25 -28.74 -2.24
CA LEU A 93 -3.37 -28.11 -0.94
C LEU A 93 -4.83 -27.68 -0.67
N PRO A 94 -5.22 -27.54 0.60
CA PRO A 94 -6.49 -26.90 0.97
C PRO A 94 -6.42 -25.38 0.77
N ALA A 95 -7.60 -24.74 0.65
CA ALA A 95 -7.71 -23.29 0.78
C ALA A 95 -7.17 -22.82 2.15
N PRO A 96 -6.50 -21.65 2.24
CA PRO A 96 -6.30 -20.66 1.18
C PRO A 96 -5.04 -20.91 0.30
N LEU A 97 -4.21 -21.90 0.61
CA LEU A 97 -2.96 -22.13 -0.14
C LEU A 97 -3.21 -22.58 -1.59
N LYS A 98 -4.28 -23.34 -1.81
CA LYS A 98 -4.74 -23.72 -3.15
C LYS A 98 -5.00 -22.51 -4.04
N ASP A 99 -5.64 -21.50 -3.46
CA ASP A 99 -6.15 -20.32 -4.16
C ASP A 99 -5.13 -19.16 -4.17
N ALA A 100 -3.94 -19.40 -3.61
CA ALA A 100 -2.87 -18.41 -3.58
C ALA A 100 -2.41 -18.05 -5.00
N VAL A 101 -2.38 -16.76 -5.30
CA VAL A 101 -2.07 -16.23 -6.62
C VAL A 101 -0.54 -16.06 -6.79
N GLU A 102 -0.02 -16.48 -7.95
CA GLU A 102 1.36 -16.21 -8.39
C GLU A 102 2.46 -16.56 -7.37
N VAL A 103 2.33 -17.73 -6.73
CA VAL A 103 3.21 -18.21 -5.65
C VAL A 103 4.71 -18.30 -6.05
N SER A 104 4.98 -18.50 -7.33
CA SER A 104 6.32 -18.47 -7.93
C SER A 104 7.03 -17.12 -7.70
N MET A 105 6.27 -16.02 -7.74
CA MET A 105 6.80 -14.67 -7.59
C MET A 105 7.08 -14.28 -6.15
N TRP A 106 6.59 -15.05 -5.17
CA TRP A 106 6.76 -14.71 -3.76
C TRP A 106 8.23 -14.76 -3.36
N ARG A 107 8.74 -13.71 -2.72
CA ARG A 107 10.11 -13.64 -2.21
C ARG A 107 10.14 -13.73 -0.70
N LYS A 108 11.36 -13.89 -0.17
CA LYS A 108 11.63 -13.66 1.25
C LYS A 108 11.54 -12.16 1.53
N CYS A 109 11.38 -11.79 2.80
CA CYS A 109 11.52 -10.39 3.19
C CYS A 109 12.89 -9.85 2.78
N TYR A 110 12.94 -8.58 2.36
CA TYR A 110 14.19 -7.86 2.21
C TYR A 110 14.86 -7.62 3.57
N THR A 111 16.09 -7.16 3.53
CA THR A 111 16.98 -6.92 4.67
C THR A 111 17.13 -5.42 4.93
N MET A 112 17.58 -5.06 6.13
CA MET A 112 17.81 -3.65 6.49
C MET A 112 18.77 -2.92 5.54
N PRO A 113 19.88 -3.53 5.06
CA PRO A 113 20.74 -2.92 4.04
C PRO A 113 19.99 -2.63 2.73
N GLU A 114 19.12 -3.53 2.27
CA GLU A 114 18.32 -3.34 1.06
C GLU A 114 17.29 -2.22 1.22
N VAL A 115 16.69 -2.09 2.42
CA VAL A 115 15.82 -0.95 2.75
C VAL A 115 16.60 0.37 2.62
N ASN A 116 17.78 0.44 3.22
CA ASN A 116 18.61 1.65 3.19
C ASN A 116 19.08 1.99 1.77
N ALA A 117 19.46 0.98 0.98
CA ALA A 117 19.86 1.15 -0.42
C ALA A 117 18.69 1.59 -1.32
N ALA A 118 17.48 1.07 -1.08
CA ALA A 118 16.29 1.48 -1.80
C ALA A 118 15.90 2.93 -1.47
N LEU A 119 15.97 3.31 -0.20
CA LEU A 119 15.65 4.66 0.27
C LEU A 119 16.64 5.72 -0.24
N SER A 120 17.91 5.38 -0.43
CA SER A 120 18.91 6.32 -0.97
C SER A 120 18.70 6.66 -2.45
N LYS A 121 17.91 5.85 -3.18
CA LYS A 121 17.51 6.09 -4.58
C LYS A 121 16.29 7.02 -4.71
N ILE A 122 15.70 7.43 -3.59
CA ILE A 122 14.53 8.32 -3.59
C ILE A 122 14.97 9.77 -3.64
N GLN A 123 14.51 10.48 -4.66
CA GLN A 123 14.55 11.93 -4.72
C GLN A 123 13.27 12.50 -4.07
N LEU A 124 13.48 13.27 -3.01
CA LEU A 124 12.40 13.92 -2.29
C LEU A 124 11.81 15.05 -3.13
N VAL A 125 10.49 15.05 -3.24
CA VAL A 125 9.73 16.11 -3.89
C VAL A 125 8.86 16.77 -2.83
N GLY A 126 9.10 18.05 -2.56
CA GLY A 126 8.23 18.83 -1.69
C GLY A 126 6.83 18.95 -2.30
N TYR A 127 5.80 19.08 -1.47
CA TYR A 127 4.46 19.48 -1.93
C TYR A 127 4.58 20.83 -2.61
N SER A 128 4.65 20.81 -3.94
CA SER A 128 4.67 21.97 -4.81
C SER A 128 5.71 23.03 -4.44
N GLN A 129 6.84 23.05 -5.14
CA GLN A 129 7.54 24.30 -5.44
C GLN A 129 6.53 25.21 -6.18
N LYS A 130 5.71 25.94 -5.40
CA LYS A 130 4.41 26.63 -5.67
C LYS A 130 3.56 25.96 -6.78
N ILE A 131 2.46 25.27 -6.48
CA ILE A 131 1.13 25.82 -6.13
C ILE A 131 0.36 24.83 -5.19
N PRO A 132 -0.42 25.31 -4.19
CA PRO A 132 -1.36 24.47 -3.42
C PRO A 132 -2.29 23.69 -4.36
N MET A 133 -2.48 22.39 -4.15
CA MET A 133 -3.31 21.46 -4.95
C MET A 133 -4.36 22.15 -5.82
N ASP A 134 -3.94 22.61 -7.00
CA ASP A 134 -4.79 23.41 -7.85
C ASP A 134 -5.67 22.42 -8.61
N GLN A 135 -6.95 22.38 -8.27
CA GLN A 135 -7.93 21.65 -9.06
C GLN A 135 -7.87 22.07 -10.54
N ALA A 136 -7.33 23.25 -10.88
CA ALA A 136 -7.10 23.65 -12.26
C ALA A 136 -6.17 22.73 -13.04
N SER A 137 -5.15 22.12 -12.42
CA SER A 137 -4.26 21.15 -13.11
C SER A 137 -4.97 19.84 -13.42
N LEU A 138 -6.00 19.50 -12.65
CA LEU A 138 -6.85 18.34 -12.92
C LEU A 138 -7.96 18.67 -13.92
N LYS A 139 -8.43 19.91 -13.92
CA LYS A 139 -9.57 20.36 -14.71
C LYS A 139 -9.30 20.13 -16.20
N ASN A 140 -10.21 19.42 -16.86
CA ASN A 140 -10.09 19.03 -18.26
C ASN A 140 -8.82 18.20 -18.57
N SER A 141 -8.29 17.46 -17.59
CA SER A 141 -7.19 16.52 -17.82
C SER A 141 -7.55 15.50 -18.91
N ASP A 142 -6.56 15.14 -19.73
CA ASP A 142 -6.75 14.15 -20.80
C ASP A 142 -7.12 12.78 -20.23
N VAL A 143 -6.45 12.37 -19.15
CA VAL A 143 -6.67 11.08 -18.49
C VAL A 143 -6.60 11.26 -16.98
N LEU A 144 -7.62 10.76 -16.27
CA LEU A 144 -7.63 10.64 -14.81
C LEU A 144 -7.65 9.15 -14.42
N ILE A 145 -6.59 8.69 -13.75
CA ILE A 145 -6.48 7.32 -13.22
C ILE A 145 -6.96 7.31 -11.76
N LEU A 146 -8.00 6.53 -11.48
CA LEU A 146 -8.58 6.38 -10.15
C LEU A 146 -8.24 5.02 -9.55
N THR A 147 -7.48 5.02 -8.46
CA THR A 147 -7.15 3.83 -7.67
C THR A 147 -7.36 4.11 -6.18
N GLY A 148 -7.49 3.04 -5.39
CA GLY A 148 -7.58 3.14 -3.93
C GLY A 148 -8.86 3.84 -3.45
N LEU A 149 -10.01 3.46 -4.00
CA LEU A 149 -11.31 3.91 -3.51
C LEU A 149 -11.82 3.02 -2.38
N THR A 150 -12.58 3.61 -1.46
CA THR A 150 -13.24 2.86 -0.39
C THR A 150 -14.73 2.69 -0.65
N GLN A 151 -15.24 1.51 -0.30
CA GLN A 151 -16.67 1.20 -0.23
C GLN A 151 -17.21 1.39 1.20
N ILE A 152 -16.32 1.67 2.17
CA ILE A 152 -16.67 1.78 3.57
C ILE A 152 -17.18 3.20 3.84
N PRO A 153 -18.32 3.35 4.54
CA PRO A 153 -18.81 4.67 4.90
C PRO A 153 -17.79 5.38 5.79
N THR A 154 -17.58 6.67 5.53
CA THR A 154 -16.56 7.47 6.23
C THR A 154 -16.89 7.55 7.73
N ALA A 155 -16.08 6.90 8.55
CA ALA A 155 -16.05 7.06 9.99
C ALA A 155 -14.68 7.65 10.36
N ASN A 156 -14.65 8.94 10.73
CA ASN A 156 -13.42 9.59 11.15
C ASN A 156 -13.34 9.59 12.69
N PRO A 157 -12.36 8.90 13.30
CA PRO A 157 -12.16 9.00 14.74
C PRO A 157 -11.60 10.40 15.08
N ASP A 158 -12.30 11.16 15.92
CA ASP A 158 -11.82 12.46 16.39
C ASP A 158 -10.49 12.32 17.16
N GLY A 159 -9.50 13.13 16.80
CA GLY A 159 -8.12 13.09 17.32
C GLY A 159 -7.92 13.54 18.78
N MET A 160 -8.97 13.51 19.61
CA MET A 160 -8.95 14.03 20.98
C MET A 160 -8.07 13.24 21.96
N LEU A 161 -7.62 12.02 21.62
CA LEU A 161 -6.87 11.17 22.55
C LEU A 161 -5.47 11.71 22.88
N ILE A 162 -4.81 12.39 21.93
CA ILE A 162 -3.43 12.90 22.09
C ILE A 162 -3.39 14.07 23.08
N GLN A 163 -4.45 14.88 23.14
CA GLN A 163 -4.48 16.09 23.98
C GLN A 163 -4.63 15.79 25.48
N THR A 164 -4.97 14.56 25.86
CA THR A 164 -5.27 14.22 27.27
C THR A 164 -4.09 13.67 28.07
N ASN A 165 -2.88 13.58 27.51
CA ASN A 165 -1.68 13.02 28.16
C ASN A 165 -1.87 11.57 28.70
N LYS A 166 -2.91 10.86 28.26
CA LYS A 166 -3.24 9.48 28.68
C LYS A 166 -2.66 8.41 27.76
N LEU A 167 -2.03 8.81 26.66
CA LEU A 167 -1.38 7.90 25.73
C LEU A 167 0.10 7.77 26.10
N LYS A 168 0.53 6.55 26.43
CA LYS A 168 1.94 6.23 26.65
C LYS A 168 2.46 5.40 25.48
N HIS A 169 3.58 5.82 24.90
CA HIS A 169 4.25 5.09 23.83
C HIS A 169 5.33 4.19 24.41
N TYR A 170 5.35 2.92 24.00
CA TYR A 170 6.38 1.96 24.34
C TYR A 170 6.96 1.39 23.04
N PRO A 171 8.30 1.40 22.85
CA PRO A 171 8.91 0.91 21.62
C PRO A 171 8.91 -0.62 21.51
N SER A 172 8.64 -1.32 22.62
CA SER A 172 8.65 -2.78 22.70
C SER A 172 7.77 -3.23 23.86
N ILE A 173 7.19 -4.43 23.75
CA ILE A 173 6.58 -5.14 24.88
C ILE A 173 7.59 -5.57 25.94
N HIS A 174 8.88 -5.62 25.59
CA HIS A 174 9.94 -5.96 26.53
C HIS A 174 10.47 -4.70 27.24
N GLY A 175 10.64 -4.77 28.56
CA GLY A 175 11.15 -3.66 29.37
C GLY A 175 10.02 -2.87 30.04
N ASP A 176 10.00 -1.56 29.82
CA ASP A 176 9.14 -0.62 30.55
C ASP A 176 7.65 -0.95 30.45
N PHE A 177 7.19 -1.47 29.31
CA PHE A 177 5.81 -1.88 29.13
C PHE A 177 5.39 -2.92 30.17
N SER A 178 6.18 -3.97 30.36
CA SER A 178 5.88 -5.05 31.31
C SER A 178 5.79 -4.57 32.76
N ASN A 179 6.53 -3.51 33.12
CA ASN A 179 6.52 -2.94 34.47
C ASN A 179 5.32 -2.01 34.71
N ASP A 180 4.94 -1.25 33.68
CA ASP A 180 3.84 -0.29 33.73
C ASP A 180 2.47 -0.89 33.43
N PHE A 181 2.45 -2.09 32.82
CA PHE A 181 1.24 -2.75 32.35
C PHE A 181 0.25 -3.01 33.49
N LYS A 182 -0.93 -2.38 33.40
CA LYS A 182 -2.04 -2.57 34.34
C LYS A 182 -3.35 -2.73 33.58
N GLN A 183 -4.18 -3.67 34.02
CA GLN A 183 -5.54 -3.85 33.51
C GLN A 183 -6.56 -3.15 34.43
N PRO A 184 -7.64 -2.54 33.90
CA PRO A 184 -8.01 -2.50 32.48
C PRO A 184 -7.19 -1.45 31.69
N CYS A 185 -6.84 -1.76 30.45
CA CYS A 185 -6.16 -0.85 29.54
C CYS A 185 -6.60 -1.07 28.09
N VAL A 186 -6.28 -0.10 27.24
CA VAL A 186 -6.39 -0.21 25.79
C VAL A 186 -4.97 -0.20 25.23
N VAL A 187 -4.64 -1.17 24.40
CA VAL A 187 -3.34 -1.27 23.74
C VAL A 187 -3.53 -1.15 22.23
N PHE A 188 -2.84 -0.18 21.65
CA PHE A 188 -2.70 -0.05 20.20
C PHE A 188 -1.43 -0.79 19.80
N THR A 189 -1.54 -1.72 18.86
CA THR A 189 -0.41 -2.48 18.35
C THR A 189 -0.53 -2.57 16.83
N GLY A 190 0.53 -2.15 16.14
CA GLY A 190 0.61 -2.30 14.70
C GLY A 190 0.69 -3.78 14.33
N HIS A 191 0.02 -4.16 13.25
CA HIS A 191 0.19 -5.49 12.68
C HIS A 191 0.10 -5.44 11.15
N PRO A 192 1.06 -6.03 10.43
CA PRO A 192 0.89 -6.21 8.99
C PRO A 192 -0.01 -7.41 8.64
N SER A 193 -0.13 -8.41 9.51
CA SER A 193 -0.88 -9.65 9.18
C SER A 193 -1.38 -10.48 10.37
N LEU A 194 -1.14 -10.07 11.63
CA LEU A 194 -1.40 -10.90 12.82
C LEU A 194 -0.62 -12.24 12.81
N ARG A 195 0.56 -12.27 12.18
CA ARG A 195 1.44 -13.47 12.12
C ARG A 195 2.79 -13.27 12.78
N PHE A 196 3.19 -12.02 12.97
CA PHE A 196 4.46 -11.63 13.54
C PHE A 196 4.31 -10.25 14.18
N GLY A 197 5.32 -9.85 14.96
CA GLY A 197 5.27 -8.65 15.78
C GLY A 197 4.61 -8.89 17.14
N ASP A 198 4.50 -7.82 17.92
CA ASP A 198 4.12 -7.86 19.33
C ASP A 198 2.64 -8.24 19.54
N VAL A 199 1.79 -7.98 18.54
CA VAL A 199 0.37 -8.35 18.53
C VAL A 199 0.13 -9.84 18.80
N VAL A 200 1.04 -10.71 18.36
CA VAL A 200 0.91 -12.16 18.55
C VAL A 200 0.94 -12.52 20.04
N HIS A 201 1.78 -11.84 20.83
CA HIS A 201 1.84 -12.05 22.27
C HIS A 201 0.54 -11.63 22.96
N PHE A 202 -0.07 -10.52 22.55
CA PHE A 202 -1.36 -10.10 23.09
C PHE A 202 -2.49 -11.05 22.73
N MET A 203 -2.50 -11.59 21.50
CA MET A 203 -3.48 -12.61 21.10
C MET A 203 -3.35 -13.88 21.94
N GLU A 204 -2.14 -14.32 22.25
CA GLU A 204 -1.89 -15.48 23.11
C GLU A 204 -2.28 -15.24 24.58
N LEU A 205 -1.95 -14.05 25.10
CA LEU A 205 -2.22 -13.67 26.48
C LEU A 205 -3.72 -13.43 26.75
N TRP A 206 -4.41 -12.79 25.81
CA TRP A 206 -5.79 -12.31 26.02
C TRP A 206 -6.86 -13.14 25.32
N GLY A 207 -6.48 -13.97 24.34
CA GLY A 207 -7.43 -14.71 23.50
C GLY A 207 -8.33 -15.70 24.25
N LYS A 208 -7.91 -16.17 25.42
CA LYS A 208 -8.64 -17.17 26.23
C LYS A 208 -9.73 -16.55 27.13
N SER A 209 -9.82 -15.23 27.22
CA SER A 209 -10.76 -14.56 28.12
C SER A 209 -11.82 -13.79 27.33
N SER A 210 -13.09 -14.06 27.63
CA SER A 210 -14.25 -13.34 27.06
C SER A 210 -14.43 -11.92 27.61
N LEU A 211 -13.62 -11.53 28.60
CA LEU A 211 -13.55 -10.15 29.12
C LEU A 211 -12.77 -9.24 28.17
N ASN A 212 -11.90 -9.82 27.34
CA ASN A 212 -11.07 -9.06 26.41
C ASN A 212 -11.81 -8.88 25.08
N THR A 213 -11.44 -7.84 24.35
CA THR A 213 -11.95 -7.56 23.00
C THR A 213 -10.79 -7.17 22.09
N VAL A 214 -10.73 -7.74 20.89
CA VAL A 214 -9.88 -7.28 19.79
C VAL A 214 -10.73 -6.52 18.78
N ILE A 215 -10.26 -5.34 18.37
CA ILE A 215 -10.92 -4.47 17.40
C ILE A 215 -10.00 -4.34 16.19
N PHE A 216 -10.52 -4.69 15.02
CA PHE A 216 -9.81 -4.56 13.74
C PHE A 216 -10.25 -3.28 13.03
N THR A 217 -9.28 -2.43 12.70
CA THR A 217 -9.50 -1.13 12.05
C THR A 217 -9.09 -1.09 10.58
N GLU A 218 -8.35 -2.10 10.11
CA GLU A 218 -7.82 -2.11 8.74
C GLU A 218 -8.84 -2.69 7.74
N PRO A 219 -9.13 -2.00 6.62
CA PRO A 219 -10.08 -2.46 5.61
C PRO A 219 -9.47 -3.43 4.59
N ASP A 220 -8.14 -3.39 4.41
CA ASP A 220 -7.47 -4.03 3.28
C ASP A 220 -7.23 -5.54 3.47
N PHE A 221 -7.47 -6.07 4.68
CA PHE A 221 -7.28 -7.48 4.98
C PHE A 221 -8.48 -8.10 5.72
N SER A 222 -8.81 -9.33 5.37
CA SER A 222 -9.85 -10.12 6.03
C SER A 222 -9.45 -10.42 7.47
N TYR A 223 -10.12 -9.77 8.43
CA TYR A 223 -9.88 -10.02 9.86
C TYR A 223 -10.19 -11.47 10.25
N LEU A 224 -11.10 -12.14 9.54
CA LEU A 224 -11.41 -13.56 9.74
C LEU A 224 -10.21 -14.44 9.39
N ASP A 225 -9.55 -14.17 8.26
CA ASP A 225 -8.33 -14.88 7.87
C ASP A 225 -7.19 -14.58 8.86
N ALA A 226 -7.11 -13.34 9.36
CA ALA A 226 -6.17 -12.96 10.41
C ALA A 226 -6.38 -13.82 11.68
N LEU A 227 -7.63 -14.01 12.09
CA LEU A 227 -7.99 -14.75 13.30
C LEU A 227 -7.91 -16.28 13.16
N ALA A 228 -7.88 -16.81 11.93
CA ALA A 228 -7.98 -18.26 11.69
C ALA A 228 -7.02 -19.12 12.54
N PRO A 229 -5.72 -18.77 12.75
CA PRO A 229 -4.81 -19.58 13.57
C PRO A 229 -5.04 -19.50 15.08
N TYR A 230 -5.84 -18.54 15.54
CA TYR A 230 -6.14 -18.31 16.95
C TYR A 230 -7.44 -18.98 17.39
N GLN A 231 -8.14 -19.66 16.47
CA GLN A 231 -9.36 -20.38 16.78
C GLN A 231 -9.08 -21.70 17.53
N PRO A 232 -9.91 -22.10 18.50
CA PRO A 232 -11.07 -21.36 19.03
C PRO A 232 -10.65 -20.19 19.93
N LEU A 233 -11.34 -19.05 19.78
CA LEU A 233 -11.04 -17.81 20.49
C LEU A 233 -12.21 -17.36 21.37
N ALA A 234 -11.99 -17.21 22.68
CA ALA A 234 -13.03 -16.76 23.62
C ALA A 234 -13.15 -15.23 23.68
N MET A 235 -12.06 -14.53 23.36
CA MET A 235 -12.01 -13.07 23.23
C MET A 235 -13.01 -12.58 22.18
N LYS A 236 -13.72 -11.50 22.50
CA LYS A 236 -14.67 -10.88 21.57
C LYS A 236 -13.92 -10.26 20.39
N CYS A 237 -14.40 -10.46 19.18
CA CYS A 237 -13.81 -9.91 17.97
C CYS A 237 -14.77 -8.91 17.35
N VAL A 238 -14.30 -7.69 17.13
CA VAL A 238 -15.07 -6.60 16.50
C VAL A 238 -14.33 -6.12 15.26
N TYR A 239 -15.06 -5.94 14.17
CA TYR A 239 -14.54 -5.33 12.95
C TYR A 239 -15.15 -3.94 12.80
N CYS A 240 -14.30 -2.91 12.88
CA CYS A 240 -14.68 -1.51 12.81
C CYS A 240 -13.67 -0.79 11.91
N PRO A 241 -13.73 -1.02 10.59
CA PRO A 241 -12.73 -0.49 9.69
C PRO A 241 -12.80 1.03 9.60
N ILE A 242 -11.62 1.66 9.67
CA ILE A 242 -11.44 3.10 9.50
C ILE A 242 -10.74 3.28 8.17
N ASP A 243 -11.44 3.87 7.21
CA ASP A 243 -10.92 4.11 5.88
C ASP A 243 -11.17 5.56 5.48
N THR A 244 -10.08 6.29 5.26
CA THR A 244 -10.10 7.71 4.93
C THR A 244 -9.93 7.96 3.42
N ARG A 245 -9.87 6.90 2.61
CA ARG A 245 -9.81 7.00 1.15
C ARG A 245 -11.10 7.63 0.61
N LEU A 246 -11.03 8.09 -0.64
CA LEU A 246 -12.20 8.64 -1.32
C LEU A 246 -13.25 7.55 -1.52
N ASN A 247 -14.49 7.86 -1.14
CA ASN A 247 -15.63 7.02 -1.45
C ASN A 247 -16.23 7.35 -2.83
N PHE A 248 -17.06 6.46 -3.36
CA PHE A 248 -17.67 6.61 -4.69
C PHE A 248 -18.54 7.87 -4.84
N ILE A 249 -19.17 8.34 -3.75
CA ILE A 249 -19.97 9.57 -3.75
C ILE A 249 -19.06 10.80 -3.91
N GLN A 250 -17.93 10.84 -3.18
CA GLN A 250 -16.93 11.89 -3.30
C GLN A 250 -16.28 11.90 -4.68
N VAL A 251 -15.92 10.73 -5.21
CA VAL A 251 -15.40 10.58 -6.57
C VAL A 251 -16.39 11.09 -7.61
N SER A 252 -17.67 10.76 -7.46
CA SER A 252 -18.72 11.24 -8.37
C SER A 252 -18.83 12.76 -8.37
N LYS A 253 -18.62 13.42 -7.22
CA LYS A 253 -18.56 14.89 -7.13
C LYS A 253 -17.30 15.43 -7.78
N LEU A 254 -16.15 14.81 -7.50
CA LEU A 254 -14.86 15.18 -8.07
C LEU A 254 -14.88 15.11 -9.60
N LEU A 255 -15.43 14.04 -10.19
CA LEU A 255 -15.54 13.88 -11.64
C LEU A 255 -16.41 14.96 -12.29
N LYS A 256 -17.48 15.40 -11.61
CA LYS A 256 -18.34 16.50 -12.09
C LYS A 256 -17.62 17.85 -12.10
N GLU A 257 -16.72 18.07 -11.15
CA GLU A 257 -15.96 19.31 -11.01
C GLU A 257 -14.75 19.35 -11.94
N VAL A 258 -14.01 18.24 -12.02
CA VAL A 258 -12.77 18.11 -12.80
C VAL A 258 -13.05 17.92 -14.29
N GLN A 259 -14.14 17.24 -14.65
CA GLN A 259 -14.54 16.95 -16.03
C GLN A 259 -13.36 16.43 -16.90
N PRO A 260 -12.70 15.32 -16.50
CA PRO A 260 -11.62 14.74 -17.30
C PRO A 260 -12.16 14.21 -18.63
N LEU A 261 -11.33 14.21 -19.68
CA LEU A 261 -11.71 13.68 -21.00
C LEU A 261 -11.88 12.15 -20.95
N HIS A 262 -10.99 11.46 -20.23
CA HIS A 262 -11.05 10.02 -20.03
C HIS A 262 -10.79 9.64 -18.56
N VAL A 263 -11.59 8.71 -18.04
CA VAL A 263 -11.39 8.11 -16.71
C VAL A 263 -10.87 6.69 -16.88
N VAL A 264 -9.87 6.31 -16.10
CA VAL A 264 -9.30 4.96 -16.07
C VAL A 264 -9.41 4.40 -14.67
N CYS A 265 -9.94 3.19 -14.50
CA CYS A 265 -10.11 2.60 -13.17
C CYS A 265 -10.03 1.06 -13.19
N PRO A 266 -9.79 0.41 -12.04
CA PRO A 266 -9.98 -1.03 -11.91
C PRO A 266 -11.40 -1.44 -12.34
N GLU A 267 -11.52 -2.57 -13.04
CA GLU A 267 -12.81 -3.09 -13.50
C GLU A 267 -13.84 -3.25 -12.37
N GLN A 268 -13.38 -3.58 -11.17
CA GLN A 268 -14.21 -3.73 -9.96
C GLN A 268 -14.97 -2.44 -9.59
N TYR A 269 -14.55 -1.28 -10.09
CA TYR A 269 -15.22 -0.01 -9.85
C TYR A 269 -16.30 0.30 -10.89
N THR A 270 -16.44 -0.51 -11.95
CA THR A 270 -17.43 -0.30 -13.02
C THR A 270 -18.75 -1.02 -12.79
N GLN A 271 -18.82 -1.86 -11.76
CA GLN A 271 -20.01 -2.63 -11.41
C GLN A 271 -20.27 -2.55 -9.91
N PRO A 272 -21.54 -2.63 -9.47
CA PRO A 272 -21.86 -2.74 -8.05
C PRO A 272 -21.20 -3.97 -7.43
N PRO A 273 -20.88 -3.95 -6.12
CA PRO A 273 -20.30 -5.10 -5.44
C PRO A 273 -21.17 -6.35 -5.60
N PRO A 274 -20.60 -7.55 -5.85
CA PRO A 274 -21.39 -8.77 -6.08
C PRO A 274 -22.36 -9.12 -4.94
N THR A 275 -22.00 -8.78 -3.70
CA THR A 275 -22.81 -8.99 -2.49
C THR A 275 -23.91 -7.93 -2.32
N GLN A 276 -23.83 -6.81 -3.04
CA GLN A 276 -24.73 -5.66 -2.96
C GLN A 276 -25.05 -5.12 -4.36
N SER A 277 -25.60 -5.97 -5.23
CA SER A 277 -25.87 -5.63 -6.63
C SER A 277 -26.79 -4.41 -6.85
N HIS A 278 -27.60 -4.06 -5.86
CA HIS A 278 -28.49 -2.89 -5.87
C HIS A 278 -27.77 -1.56 -5.57
N ARG A 279 -26.53 -1.59 -5.07
CA ARG A 279 -25.77 -0.39 -4.66
C ARG A 279 -25.02 0.22 -5.84
N THR A 280 -25.75 0.77 -6.79
CA THR A 280 -25.19 1.50 -7.95
C THR A 280 -24.48 2.79 -7.55
N ASP A 281 -24.61 3.24 -6.31
CA ASP A 281 -23.82 4.34 -5.73
C ASP A 281 -22.38 3.94 -5.36
N LEU A 282 -22.05 2.64 -5.41
CA LEU A 282 -20.72 2.08 -5.16
C LEU A 282 -19.97 1.70 -6.44
N MET A 283 -20.32 2.33 -7.57
CA MET A 283 -19.60 2.20 -8.83
C MET A 283 -19.32 3.59 -9.41
N ILE A 284 -18.33 3.67 -10.30
CA ILE A 284 -18.01 4.88 -11.06
C ILE A 284 -18.94 4.93 -12.27
N ASP A 285 -19.82 5.92 -12.28
CA ASP A 285 -20.68 6.24 -13.41
C ASP A 285 -20.31 7.63 -13.94
N CYS A 286 -19.71 7.67 -15.13
CA CYS A 286 -19.29 8.89 -15.80
C CYS A 286 -19.51 8.79 -17.31
N GLN A 287 -19.57 9.95 -17.97
CA GLN A 287 -19.69 10.06 -19.42
C GLN A 287 -18.50 10.88 -19.96
N PRO A 288 -17.70 10.33 -20.90
CA PRO A 288 -17.79 8.97 -21.46
C PRO A 288 -17.54 7.86 -20.40
N PRO A 289 -17.99 6.61 -20.64
CA PRO A 289 -17.78 5.51 -19.72
C PRO A 289 -16.30 5.32 -19.36
N PRO A 290 -15.98 4.92 -18.11
CA PRO A 290 -14.60 4.75 -17.71
C PRO A 290 -13.95 3.58 -18.46
N MET A 291 -12.66 3.73 -18.78
CA MET A 291 -11.84 2.64 -19.28
C MET A 291 -11.39 1.77 -18.11
N SER A 292 -11.97 0.58 -18.02
CA SER A 292 -11.59 -0.40 -17.02
C SER A 292 -10.30 -1.13 -17.37
N TYR A 293 -9.53 -1.54 -16.37
CA TYR A 293 -8.45 -2.50 -16.54
C TYR A 293 -8.50 -3.61 -15.48
N ARG A 294 -8.05 -4.80 -15.87
CA ARG A 294 -7.76 -5.93 -14.98
C ARG A 294 -6.27 -5.97 -14.62
N ARG A 295 -5.95 -6.74 -13.59
CA ARG A 295 -4.54 -7.03 -13.25
C ARG A 295 -3.84 -7.60 -14.49
N ALA A 296 -2.63 -7.10 -14.77
CA ALA A 296 -1.80 -7.54 -15.90
C ALA A 296 -2.34 -7.22 -17.31
N GLU A 297 -3.39 -6.39 -17.41
CA GLU A 297 -3.89 -5.95 -18.71
C GLU A 297 -3.11 -4.74 -19.23
N VAL A 298 -2.80 -4.74 -20.52
CA VAL A 298 -2.17 -3.61 -21.21
C VAL A 298 -3.25 -2.74 -21.83
N LEU A 299 -3.46 -1.56 -21.27
CA LEU A 299 -4.46 -0.60 -21.74
C LEU A 299 -3.80 0.53 -22.55
N THR A 300 -4.24 0.74 -23.79
CA THR A 300 -3.80 1.88 -24.59
C THR A 300 -4.57 3.13 -24.19
N LEU A 301 -3.87 4.10 -23.59
CA LEU A 301 -4.49 5.34 -23.13
C LEU A 301 -4.66 6.35 -24.29
N PRO A 302 -5.86 6.92 -24.49
CA PRO A 302 -6.16 7.88 -25.55
C PRO A 302 -5.70 9.30 -25.17
N TYR A 303 -4.38 9.53 -25.10
CA TYR A 303 -3.82 10.87 -24.91
C TYR A 303 -3.07 11.34 -26.15
N LYS A 304 -3.14 12.64 -26.45
CA LYS A 304 -2.43 13.23 -27.59
C LYS A 304 -1.07 13.72 -27.14
N ARG A 305 0.00 13.05 -27.59
CA ARG A 305 1.35 13.56 -27.41
C ARG A 305 1.54 14.80 -28.28
N ARG A 306 1.78 15.96 -27.65
CA ARG A 306 2.27 17.16 -28.35
C ARG A 306 3.78 17.20 -28.19
N TYR A 307 4.48 16.99 -29.29
CA TYR A 307 5.92 17.20 -29.35
C TYR A 307 6.15 18.62 -29.86
N GLU A 308 6.73 19.47 -29.03
CA GLU A 308 7.18 20.80 -29.47
C GLU A 308 8.68 20.73 -29.77
N LYS A 309 9.04 21.06 -31.01
CA LYS A 309 10.43 21.20 -31.41
C LYS A 309 10.88 22.61 -31.05
N ILE A 310 11.70 22.74 -30.01
CA ILE A 310 12.32 24.02 -29.66
C ILE A 310 13.60 24.16 -30.49
N GLU A 311 13.58 25.06 -31.47
CA GLU A 311 14.79 25.48 -32.18
C GLU A 311 15.41 26.65 -31.42
N ILE A 312 16.51 26.38 -30.72
CA ILE A 312 17.26 27.42 -30.00
C ILE A 312 18.22 28.08 -31.00
N MET A 313 18.10 29.38 -31.20
CA MET A 313 19.04 30.13 -32.04
C MET A 313 20.44 30.14 -31.41
N PRO A 314 21.53 30.00 -32.19
CA PRO A 314 22.89 29.90 -31.66
C PRO A 314 23.30 31.04 -30.72
N GLU A 315 22.82 32.26 -30.97
CA GLU A 315 23.16 33.43 -30.13
C GLU A 315 22.55 33.36 -28.72
N VAL A 316 21.45 32.63 -28.56
CA VAL A 316 20.74 32.45 -27.28
C VAL A 316 21.44 31.38 -26.44
N ILE A 317 22.09 30.40 -27.07
CA ILE A 317 22.86 29.34 -26.41
C ILE A 317 24.06 29.91 -25.64
N GLU A 318 24.79 30.87 -26.22
CA GLU A 318 25.92 31.52 -25.56
C GLU A 318 25.47 32.29 -24.31
N PHE A 319 24.33 32.98 -24.37
CA PHE A 319 23.78 33.73 -23.23
C PHE A 319 23.36 32.80 -22.07
N PHE A 320 22.82 31.62 -22.38
CA PHE A 320 22.43 30.61 -21.37
C PHE A 320 23.61 29.83 -20.80
N LEU A 321 24.63 29.52 -21.61
CA LEU A 321 25.87 28.88 -21.15
C LEU A 321 26.65 29.77 -20.18
N TYR A 322 26.64 31.09 -20.39
CA TYR A 322 27.37 32.04 -19.54
C TYR A 322 26.65 32.35 -18.21
N ASN A 323 25.31 32.28 -18.17
CA ASN A 323 24.52 32.68 -17.00
C ASN A 323 23.92 31.52 -16.17
N ARG A 324 24.18 30.24 -16.49
CA ARG A 324 23.76 29.07 -15.69
C ARG A 324 22.29 29.11 -15.22
N LEU A 325 21.38 29.64 -16.04
CA LEU A 325 20.00 29.91 -15.61
C LEU A 325 18.94 28.91 -16.12
N ILE A 326 19.35 27.76 -16.65
CA ILE A 326 18.42 26.66 -16.91
C ILE A 326 19.00 25.34 -16.38
N SER A 327 18.55 24.94 -15.18
CA SER A 327 18.40 23.52 -14.87
C SER A 327 17.14 23.05 -15.61
N PHE A 328 17.32 22.28 -16.68
CA PHE A 328 16.24 21.44 -17.18
C PHE A 328 16.06 20.33 -16.14
N TYR A 329 14.93 20.37 -15.42
CA TYR A 329 14.37 19.21 -14.73
C TYR A 329 13.30 18.61 -15.62
#